data_AF-A0A3D0YNY6-F1
#
_entry.id   AF-A0A3D0YNY6-F1
#
_cell.length_a   1.000
_cell.length_b   1.000
_cell.length_c   1.000
_cell.angle_alpha   90.00
_cell.angle_beta   90.00
_cell.angle_gamma   90.00
#
_symmetry.space_group_name_H-M   'P 1'
#
loop_
_entity.id
_entity.type
_entity.pdbx_description
1 polymer ?
#
loop_
_entity_poly.entity_id
_entity_poly.type
_entity_poly.pdbx_seq_one_letter_code
_entity_poly.pdbx_strand_id
1 'polypeptide(L)'
;MVASIYEEKLKLEGLQVELSQKDLFLRGFFQGFDERQEILRQLTMSVDRKLPKTYNEGSSLNRVADQVKRYGVLNAEDEPYVHTFKSGLPMQMKHLRHARMKVNHKASVLKKRLGRSLTRAEKATIVDAQFALLQKQGVIDALCIKEGDRSVVRRFAANFEFKQARADRSLKTMKHIVTLLHRGSVGAGLSQYPWAGRASRHSTSGHAVVLRDYDSATGEFVISNPWWLRSFGAERYDRIAAMEFMSYLETYVWLQDNRPVAMRKAFSSDVTTSLIAMNQHSSSRATTTEPEKK
;
A
#
# COMPACT_ATOMS: atom_id res chain seq x y z
N MET A 1 4.93 -4.54 -0.94
CA MET A 1 6.41 -4.55 -0.92
C MET A 1 6.98 -3.49 0.01
N VAL A 2 6.84 -2.18 -0.28
CA VAL A 2 7.44 -1.11 0.55
C VAL A 2 7.01 -1.21 2.02
N ALA A 3 5.70 -1.28 2.27
CA ALA A 3 5.14 -1.50 3.61
C ALA A 3 5.79 -2.67 4.35
N SER A 4 5.84 -3.83 3.71
CA SER A 4 6.36 -5.07 4.29
C SER A 4 7.85 -5.00 4.65
N ILE A 5 8.67 -4.24 3.91
CA ILE A 5 10.08 -4.02 4.28
C ILE A 5 10.19 -3.13 5.52
N TYR A 6 9.34 -2.09 5.62
CA TYR A 6 9.28 -1.28 6.83
C TYR A 6 8.78 -2.10 8.02
N GLU A 7 7.75 -2.95 7.86
CA GLU A 7 7.26 -3.87 8.89
C GLU A 7 8.38 -4.79 9.40
N GLU A 8 9.10 -5.47 8.51
CA GLU A 8 10.21 -6.34 8.91
C GLU A 8 11.33 -5.58 9.62
N LYS A 9 11.61 -4.33 9.22
CA LYS A 9 12.57 -3.47 9.91
C LYS A 9 12.10 -3.01 11.29
N LEU A 10 10.81 -2.68 11.43
CA LEU A 10 10.19 -2.35 12.71
C LEU A 10 10.27 -3.57 13.65
N LYS A 11 9.93 -4.78 13.16
CA LYS A 11 10.02 -6.02 13.93
C LYS A 11 11.42 -6.29 14.47
N LEU A 12 12.47 -6.07 13.66
CA LEU A 12 13.87 -6.21 14.09
C LEU A 12 14.26 -5.22 15.19
N GLU A 13 13.57 -4.10 15.30
CA GLU A 13 13.78 -3.07 16.34
C GLU A 13 12.82 -3.28 17.54
N GLY A 14 12.14 -4.44 17.61
CA GLY A 14 11.21 -4.81 18.69
C GLY A 14 9.78 -4.29 18.51
N LEU A 15 9.46 -3.69 17.36
CA LEU A 15 8.14 -3.15 17.06
C LEU A 15 7.28 -4.15 16.30
N GLN A 16 6.28 -4.72 16.97
CA GLN A 16 5.25 -5.51 16.31
C GLN A 16 4.18 -4.57 15.74
N VAL A 17 4.39 -4.13 14.51
CA VAL A 17 3.48 -3.25 13.78
C VAL A 17 3.13 -3.88 12.44
N GLU A 18 1.83 -3.89 12.12
CA GLU A 18 1.33 -4.17 10.76
C GLU A 18 0.89 -2.86 10.12
N LEU A 19 1.40 -2.53 8.94
CA LEU A 19 1.13 -1.26 8.28
C LEU A 19 -0.05 -1.39 7.32
N SER A 20 -0.94 -0.39 7.33
CA SER A 20 -2.10 -0.34 6.46
C SER A 20 -1.69 -0.19 4.99
N GLN A 21 -1.89 -1.25 4.21
CA GLN A 21 -1.76 -1.20 2.75
C GLN A 21 -2.80 -0.27 2.12
N LYS A 22 -3.97 -0.10 2.77
CA LYS A 22 -5.02 0.80 2.31
C LYS A 22 -4.58 2.26 2.43
N ASP A 23 -4.06 2.68 3.59
CA ASP A 23 -3.54 4.04 3.80
C ASP A 23 -2.45 4.37 2.77
N LEU A 24 -1.50 3.45 2.55
CA LEU A 24 -0.45 3.61 1.54
C LEU A 24 -0.99 3.74 0.11
N PHE A 25 -1.93 2.86 -0.27
CA PHE A 25 -2.52 2.92 -1.60
C PHE A 25 -3.24 4.25 -1.82
N LEU A 26 -4.09 4.67 -0.87
CA LEU A 26 -4.88 5.90 -1.00
C LEU A 26 -3.96 7.13 -1.04
N ARG A 27 -2.90 7.19 -0.23
CA ARG A 27 -1.89 8.26 -0.31
C ARG A 27 -1.20 8.30 -1.67
N GLY A 28 -0.85 7.14 -2.21
CA GLY A 28 -0.30 7.00 -3.56
C GLY A 28 -1.28 7.52 -4.62
N PHE A 29 -2.53 7.11 -4.51
CA PHE A 29 -3.60 7.41 -5.45
C PHE A 29 -3.98 8.90 -5.47
N PHE A 30 -4.15 9.50 -4.29
CA PHE A 30 -4.55 10.91 -4.13
C PHE A 30 -3.38 11.88 -4.15
N GLN A 31 -2.14 11.41 -4.07
CA GLN A 31 -0.93 12.23 -4.22
C GLN A 31 -0.84 13.42 -3.24
N GLY A 32 -1.55 13.38 -2.12
CA GLY A 32 -1.62 14.45 -1.13
C GLY A 32 -2.74 15.47 -1.35
N PHE A 33 -3.58 15.31 -2.37
CA PHE A 33 -4.83 16.06 -2.51
C PHE A 33 -5.90 15.52 -1.55
N ASP A 34 -6.84 16.38 -1.16
CA ASP A 34 -8.07 15.97 -0.46
C ASP A 34 -8.82 14.94 -1.31
N GLU A 35 -9.22 13.83 -0.68
CA GLU A 35 -9.73 12.65 -1.37
C GLU A 35 -11.06 12.94 -2.06
N ARG A 36 -11.95 13.68 -1.39
CA ARG A 36 -13.27 14.04 -1.94
C ARG A 36 -13.12 15.00 -3.10
N GLN A 37 -12.27 16.01 -2.96
CA GLN A 37 -11.98 16.98 -4.01
C GLN A 37 -11.32 16.31 -5.22
N GLU A 38 -10.40 15.37 -5.02
CA GLU A 38 -9.77 14.65 -6.12
C GLU A 38 -10.74 13.71 -6.83
N ILE A 39 -11.62 13.01 -6.10
CA ILE A 39 -12.71 12.23 -6.73
C ILE A 39 -13.60 13.15 -7.56
N LEU A 40 -14.02 14.29 -7.01
CA LEU A 40 -14.84 15.27 -7.72
C LEU A 40 -14.12 15.77 -8.97
N ARG A 41 -12.84 16.14 -8.86
CA ARG A 41 -12.00 16.57 -9.98
C ARG A 41 -11.91 15.51 -11.07
N GLN A 42 -11.72 14.23 -10.71
CA GLN A 42 -11.70 13.13 -11.68
C GLN A 42 -13.02 12.98 -12.42
N LEU A 43 -14.16 13.13 -11.72
CA LEU A 43 -15.47 13.12 -12.36
C LEU A 43 -15.65 14.32 -13.28
N THR A 44 -15.27 15.53 -12.86
CA THR A 44 -15.32 16.74 -13.71
C THR A 44 -14.46 16.58 -14.96
N MET A 45 -13.23 16.09 -14.83
CA MET A 45 -12.37 15.80 -15.99
C MET A 45 -12.96 14.75 -16.92
N SER A 46 -13.72 13.79 -16.38
CA SER A 46 -14.37 12.75 -17.17
C SER A 46 -15.49 13.29 -18.07
N VAL A 47 -16.04 14.47 -17.76
CA VAL A 47 -17.00 15.16 -18.64
C VAL A 47 -16.35 15.52 -19.97
N ASP A 48 -15.12 16.02 -19.92
CA ASP A 48 -14.42 16.59 -21.09
C ASP A 48 -13.60 15.54 -21.84
N ARG A 49 -13.11 14.51 -21.16
CA ARG A 49 -12.30 13.45 -21.78
C ARG A 49 -12.46 12.10 -21.09
N LYS A 50 -12.22 11.02 -21.85
CA LYS A 50 -12.15 9.67 -21.28
C LYS A 50 -10.84 9.50 -20.53
N LEU A 51 -10.92 9.31 -19.21
CA LEU A 51 -9.75 9.00 -18.39
C LEU A 51 -9.28 7.54 -18.58
N PRO A 52 -7.98 7.26 -18.46
CA PRO A 52 -7.45 5.89 -18.46
C PRO A 52 -8.12 4.99 -17.42
N LYS A 53 -8.24 3.69 -17.72
CA LYS A 53 -8.89 2.71 -16.84
C LYS A 53 -8.28 2.70 -15.43
N THR A 54 -6.96 2.78 -15.34
CA THR A 54 -6.17 2.74 -14.10
C THR A 54 -5.56 4.09 -13.74
N TYR A 55 -6.26 5.20 -14.07
CA TYR A 55 -5.78 6.56 -13.82
C TYR A 55 -5.30 6.75 -12.37
N ASN A 56 -4.01 7.09 -12.20
CA ASN A 56 -3.29 7.29 -10.93
C ASN A 56 -3.24 6.08 -9.97
N GLU A 57 -3.58 4.88 -10.41
CA GLU A 57 -3.58 3.69 -9.54
C GLU A 57 -2.20 3.03 -9.38
N GLY A 58 -1.23 3.42 -10.21
CA GLY A 58 0.15 2.98 -10.12
C GLY A 58 1.04 4.05 -9.49
N SER A 59 2.03 3.62 -8.72
CA SER A 59 3.10 4.48 -8.21
C SER A 59 4.43 3.76 -8.29
N SER A 60 5.52 4.51 -8.48
CA SER A 60 6.87 3.96 -8.33
C SER A 60 7.15 3.65 -6.86
N LEU A 61 8.00 2.65 -6.61
CA LEU A 61 8.36 2.24 -5.25
C LEU A 61 9.05 3.36 -4.48
N ASN A 62 9.94 4.11 -5.15
CA ASN A 62 10.57 5.30 -4.58
C ASN A 62 9.53 6.32 -4.12
N ARG A 63 8.50 6.60 -4.93
CA ARG A 63 7.43 7.53 -4.56
C ARG A 63 6.64 7.04 -3.35
N VAL A 64 6.34 5.75 -3.27
CA VAL A 64 5.67 5.17 -2.09
C VAL A 64 6.57 5.29 -0.86
N ALA A 65 7.87 5.02 -0.98
CA ALA A 65 8.82 5.18 0.12
C ALA A 65 8.95 6.64 0.59
N ASP A 66 8.95 7.60 -0.33
CA ASP A 66 8.93 9.03 0.00
C ASP A 66 7.65 9.42 0.75
N GLN A 67 6.50 8.84 0.37
CA GLN A 67 5.24 9.06 1.09
C GLN A 67 5.29 8.50 2.51
N VAL A 68 5.86 7.31 2.71
CA VAL A 68 6.09 6.74 4.06
C VAL A 68 6.95 7.70 4.90
N LYS A 69 8.03 8.24 4.33
CA LYS A 69 8.91 9.18 5.04
C LYS A 69 8.23 10.51 5.39
N ARG A 70 7.45 11.07 4.46
CA ARG A 70 6.80 12.37 4.64
C ARG A 70 5.61 12.31 5.59
N TYR A 71 4.80 11.26 5.47
CA TYR A 71 3.49 11.21 6.11
C TYR A 71 3.34 10.08 7.13
N GLY A 72 4.27 9.12 7.18
CA GLY A 72 4.09 7.88 7.92
C GLY A 72 3.01 6.99 7.30
N VAL A 73 2.60 5.97 8.04
CA VAL A 73 1.56 5.02 7.65
C VAL A 73 0.76 4.64 8.89
N LEU A 74 -0.56 4.47 8.75
CA LEU A 74 -1.40 3.93 9.82
C LEU A 74 -1.14 2.45 10.09
N ASN A 75 -1.49 2.01 11.29
CA ASN A 75 -1.58 0.60 11.60
C ASN A 75 -2.74 -0.05 10.81
N ALA A 76 -2.58 -1.33 10.51
CA ALA A 76 -3.60 -2.12 9.84
C ALA A 76 -4.87 -2.28 10.69
N GLU A 77 -4.77 -2.18 12.01
CA GLU A 77 -5.92 -2.20 12.93
C GLU A 77 -6.80 -0.95 12.76
N ASP A 78 -6.19 0.23 12.64
CA ASP A 78 -6.90 1.50 12.50
C ASP A 78 -7.56 1.63 11.12
N GLU A 79 -6.85 1.17 10.09
CA GLU A 79 -7.26 1.24 8.69
C GLU A 79 -7.11 -0.12 8.00
N PRO A 80 -8.01 -1.07 8.27
CA PRO A 80 -7.89 -2.43 7.76
C PRO A 80 -8.09 -2.47 6.25
N TYR A 81 -7.23 -3.24 5.59
CA TYR A 81 -7.48 -3.62 4.22
C TYR A 81 -8.57 -4.69 4.22
N VAL A 82 -9.70 -4.46 3.57
CA VAL A 82 -10.77 -5.47 3.48
C VAL A 82 -10.48 -6.39 2.29
N HIS A 83 -10.25 -7.67 2.57
CA HIS A 83 -9.72 -8.63 1.58
C HIS A 83 -10.79 -9.22 0.68
N THR A 84 -12.05 -9.20 1.11
CA THR A 84 -13.14 -9.67 0.28
C THR A 84 -13.32 -8.71 -0.89
N PHE A 85 -13.18 -9.20 -2.13
CA PHE A 85 -13.28 -8.34 -3.31
C PHE A 85 -14.56 -7.50 -3.30
N LYS A 86 -15.70 -8.09 -2.89
CA LYS A 86 -17.01 -7.41 -2.90
C LYS A 86 -17.11 -6.17 -2.01
N SER A 87 -16.36 -6.11 -0.90
CA SER A 87 -16.41 -4.97 0.04
C SER A 87 -15.08 -4.21 0.15
N GLY A 88 -14.02 -4.74 -0.45
CA GLY A 88 -12.68 -4.19 -0.40
C GLY A 88 -12.41 -3.04 -1.36
N LEU A 89 -11.26 -2.39 -1.11
CA LEU A 89 -10.71 -1.30 -1.91
C LEU A 89 -10.73 -1.56 -3.43
N PRO A 90 -10.44 -2.78 -3.95
CA PRO A 90 -10.52 -3.04 -5.39
C PRO A 90 -11.92 -2.81 -6.00
N MET A 91 -12.99 -3.14 -5.27
CA MET A 91 -14.36 -2.88 -5.75
C MET A 91 -14.72 -1.41 -5.68
N GLN A 92 -14.28 -0.70 -4.64
CA GLN A 92 -14.48 0.75 -4.54
C GLN A 92 -13.80 1.48 -5.71
N MET A 93 -12.58 1.07 -6.05
CA MET A 93 -11.88 1.55 -7.24
C MET A 93 -12.63 1.18 -8.54
N LYS A 94 -13.20 -0.02 -8.63
CA LYS A 94 -14.06 -0.40 -9.76
C LYS A 94 -15.31 0.49 -9.88
N HIS A 95 -15.96 0.83 -8.77
CA HIS A 95 -17.09 1.75 -8.75
C HIS A 95 -16.69 3.16 -9.22
N LEU A 96 -15.57 3.69 -8.73
CA LEU A 96 -15.04 4.97 -9.19
C LEU A 96 -14.74 4.96 -10.69
N ARG A 97 -14.08 3.91 -11.22
CA ARG A 97 -13.85 3.74 -12.67
C ARG A 97 -15.15 3.77 -13.46
N HIS A 98 -16.17 3.05 -12.99
CA HIS A 98 -17.47 2.99 -13.64
C HIS A 98 -18.18 4.34 -13.63
N ALA A 99 -18.10 5.08 -12.52
CA ALA A 99 -18.64 6.43 -12.42
C ALA A 99 -17.98 7.38 -13.44
N ARG A 100 -16.65 7.37 -13.55
CA ARG A 100 -15.91 8.15 -14.57
C ARG A 100 -16.41 7.83 -15.98
N MET A 101 -16.57 6.54 -16.31
CA MET A 101 -17.10 6.11 -17.61
C MET A 101 -18.54 6.56 -17.84
N LYS A 102 -19.41 6.49 -16.81
CA LYS A 102 -20.80 6.96 -16.89
C LYS A 102 -20.89 8.47 -17.10
N VAL A 103 -20.10 9.27 -16.39
CA VAL A 103 -20.04 10.73 -16.60
C VAL A 103 -19.65 11.03 -18.05
N ASN A 104 -18.56 10.43 -18.53
CA ASN A 104 -18.09 10.66 -19.90
C ASN A 104 -19.14 10.28 -20.96
N HIS A 105 -19.82 9.15 -20.77
CA HIS A 105 -20.87 8.69 -21.66
C HIS A 105 -22.07 9.66 -21.65
N LYS A 106 -22.57 10.03 -20.46
CA LYS A 106 -23.69 10.98 -20.31
C LYS A 106 -23.37 12.33 -20.96
N ALA A 107 -22.16 12.85 -20.72
CA ALA A 107 -21.70 14.10 -21.32
C ALA A 107 -21.64 14.02 -22.85
N SER A 108 -21.12 12.92 -23.40
CA SER A 108 -21.04 12.70 -24.85
C SER A 108 -22.42 12.62 -25.50
N VAL A 109 -23.36 11.88 -24.89
CA VAL A 109 -24.74 11.76 -25.37
C VAL A 109 -25.44 13.13 -25.35
N LEU A 110 -25.30 13.88 -24.25
CA LEU A 110 -25.92 15.21 -24.14
C LEU A 110 -25.32 16.20 -25.14
N LYS A 111 -23.99 16.22 -25.30
CA LYS A 111 -23.30 17.05 -26.30
C LYS A 111 -23.79 16.74 -27.71
N LYS A 112 -23.93 15.45 -28.06
CA LYS A 112 -24.47 15.01 -29.36
C LYS A 112 -25.92 15.46 -29.56
N ARG A 113 -26.75 15.35 -28.52
CA ARG A 113 -28.17 15.77 -28.57
C ARG A 113 -28.34 17.27 -28.75
N LEU A 114 -27.52 18.07 -28.07
CA LEU A 114 -27.62 19.53 -28.09
C LEU A 114 -26.92 20.17 -29.29
N GLY A 115 -26.01 19.45 -29.96
CA GLY A 115 -25.22 19.99 -31.07
C GLY A 115 -24.21 21.08 -30.65
N ARG A 116 -24.01 21.30 -29.35
CA ARG A 116 -23.11 22.32 -28.79
C ARG A 116 -22.33 21.81 -27.59
N SER A 117 -21.30 22.55 -27.20
CA SER A 117 -20.57 22.32 -25.95
C SER A 117 -21.49 22.47 -24.73
N LEU A 118 -21.20 21.69 -23.68
CA LEU A 118 -21.93 21.73 -22.43
C LEU A 118 -21.56 22.98 -21.62
N THR A 119 -22.58 23.65 -21.09
CA THR A 119 -22.44 24.75 -20.14
C THR A 119 -21.92 24.24 -18.80
N ARG A 120 -21.36 25.14 -17.97
CA ARG A 120 -20.88 24.80 -16.62
C ARG A 120 -21.96 24.12 -15.76
N ALA A 121 -23.20 24.60 -15.83
CA ALA A 121 -24.32 24.03 -15.07
C ALA A 121 -24.63 22.59 -15.53
N GLU A 122 -24.68 22.34 -16.85
CA GLU A 122 -24.93 20.98 -17.38
C GLU A 122 -23.82 20.00 -16.98
N LYS A 123 -22.55 20.45 -16.97
CA LYS A 123 -21.43 19.63 -16.49
C LYS A 123 -21.58 19.31 -15.00
N ALA A 124 -21.90 20.31 -14.18
CA ALA A 124 -22.09 20.16 -12.73
C ALA A 124 -23.21 19.15 -12.43
N THR A 125 -24.38 19.27 -13.06
CA THR A 125 -25.51 18.34 -12.85
C THR A 125 -25.14 16.88 -13.11
N ILE A 126 -24.37 16.59 -14.17
CA ILE A 126 -23.91 15.22 -14.47
C ILE A 126 -22.97 14.71 -13.39
N VAL A 127 -22.01 15.55 -12.98
CA VAL A 127 -20.99 15.22 -11.98
C VAL A 127 -21.63 15.01 -10.61
N ASP A 128 -22.43 15.96 -10.14
CA ASP A 128 -23.07 15.94 -8.81
C ASP A 128 -23.99 14.72 -8.66
N ALA A 129 -24.76 14.38 -9.71
CA ALA A 129 -25.60 13.19 -9.71
C ALA A 129 -24.79 11.89 -9.60
N GLN A 130 -23.59 11.81 -10.18
CA GLN A 130 -22.72 10.63 -10.01
C GLN A 130 -21.97 10.65 -8.68
N PHE A 131 -21.55 11.81 -8.20
CA PHE A 131 -20.90 11.94 -6.89
C PHE A 131 -21.85 11.55 -5.75
N ALA A 132 -23.10 12.02 -5.78
CA ALA A 132 -24.13 11.64 -4.81
C ALA A 132 -24.42 10.13 -4.82
N LEU A 133 -24.38 9.48 -6.00
CA LEU A 133 -24.54 8.04 -6.11
C LEU A 133 -23.38 7.28 -5.45
N LEU A 134 -22.14 7.73 -5.67
CA LEU A 134 -20.95 7.15 -5.02
C LEU A 134 -21.01 7.33 -3.50
N GLN A 135 -21.49 8.48 -3.02
CA GLN A 135 -21.69 8.73 -1.59
C GLN A 135 -22.74 7.77 -1.00
N LYS A 136 -23.89 7.62 -1.66
CA LYS A 136 -24.94 6.68 -1.21
C LYS A 136 -24.46 5.22 -1.17
N GLN A 137 -23.51 4.86 -2.02
CA GLN A 137 -22.90 3.54 -2.07
C GLN A 137 -21.76 3.34 -1.07
N GLY A 138 -21.41 4.36 -0.27
CA GLY A 138 -20.27 4.32 0.67
C GLY A 138 -18.89 4.32 -0.01
N VAL A 139 -18.83 4.53 -1.33
CA VAL A 139 -17.57 4.48 -2.10
C VAL A 139 -16.66 5.63 -1.68
N ILE A 140 -17.22 6.83 -1.49
CA ILE A 140 -16.45 8.02 -1.11
C ILE A 140 -15.79 7.78 0.26
N ASP A 141 -16.57 7.36 1.26
CA ASP A 141 -16.07 7.16 2.61
C ASP A 141 -15.03 6.02 2.65
N ALA A 142 -15.24 4.96 1.86
CA ALA A 142 -14.27 3.86 1.77
C ALA A 142 -12.95 4.26 1.09
N LEU A 143 -12.94 5.30 0.25
CA LEU A 143 -11.76 5.84 -0.39
C LEU A 143 -11.16 7.04 0.36
N CYS A 144 -11.76 7.53 1.44
CA CYS A 144 -11.15 8.57 2.26
C CYS A 144 -10.14 7.96 3.22
N ILE A 145 -9.02 8.67 3.44
CA ILE A 145 -8.02 8.25 4.41
C ILE A 145 -8.51 8.63 5.81
N LYS A 146 -8.47 7.68 6.76
CA LYS A 146 -8.80 7.99 8.15
C LYS A 146 -7.76 8.89 8.82
N GLU A 147 -8.24 9.74 9.72
CA GLU A 147 -7.38 10.42 10.68
C GLU A 147 -6.78 9.43 11.67
N GLY A 148 -5.56 9.69 12.13
CA GLY A 148 -4.85 8.81 13.07
C GLY A 148 -3.37 9.15 13.16
N ASP A 149 -2.72 8.71 14.24
CA ASP A 149 -1.30 8.97 14.46
C ASP A 149 -0.43 8.13 13.52
N ARG A 150 0.50 8.81 12.86
CA ARG A 150 1.49 8.23 11.94
C ARG A 150 2.92 8.61 12.34
N SER A 151 3.06 9.33 13.46
CA SER A 151 4.30 9.97 13.88
C SER A 151 5.42 8.96 14.11
N VAL A 152 5.11 7.77 14.65
CA VAL A 152 6.08 6.71 14.91
C VAL A 152 6.68 6.19 13.61
N VAL A 153 5.84 5.74 12.67
CA VAL A 153 6.32 5.24 11.36
C VAL A 153 7.03 6.34 10.59
N ARG A 154 6.55 7.59 10.66
CA ARG A 154 7.20 8.74 10.01
C ARG A 154 8.60 9.01 10.57
N ARG A 155 8.73 9.10 11.90
CA ARG A 155 10.03 9.30 12.58
C ARG A 155 10.98 8.14 12.33
N PHE A 156 10.46 6.92 12.33
CA PHE A 156 11.22 5.72 11.99
C PHE A 156 11.77 5.81 10.56
N ALA A 157 10.89 6.02 9.57
CA ALA A 157 11.25 6.02 8.17
C ALA A 157 12.24 7.13 7.78
N ALA A 158 12.23 8.26 8.50
CA ALA A 158 13.19 9.35 8.29
C ALA A 158 14.65 8.93 8.48
N ASN A 159 14.92 7.86 9.25
CA ASN A 159 16.27 7.36 9.53
C ASN A 159 16.87 6.49 8.42
N PHE A 160 16.06 6.06 7.45
CA PHE A 160 16.47 5.10 6.44
C PHE A 160 16.45 5.72 5.05
N GLU A 161 17.35 5.28 4.17
CA GLU A 161 17.26 5.55 2.74
C GLU A 161 16.69 4.35 2.00
N PHE A 162 15.67 4.59 1.19
CA PHE A 162 15.12 3.55 0.33
C PHE A 162 16.01 3.40 -0.90
N LYS A 163 16.52 2.19 -1.11
CA LYS A 163 17.34 1.84 -2.26
C LYS A 163 16.61 0.82 -3.12
N GLN A 164 16.80 0.94 -4.43
CA GLN A 164 16.23 0.04 -5.43
C GLN A 164 17.30 -0.30 -6.46
N ALA A 165 17.37 -1.56 -6.85
CA ALA A 165 18.22 -2.03 -7.93
C ALA A 165 17.45 -3.00 -8.84
N ARG A 166 17.80 -2.98 -10.13
CA ARG A 166 17.38 -4.01 -11.09
C ARG A 166 18.27 -5.23 -10.90
N ALA A 167 17.69 -6.42 -10.94
CA ALA A 167 18.44 -7.66 -10.88
C ALA A 167 18.94 -8.05 -12.27
N ASP A 168 20.20 -8.46 -12.35
CA ASP A 168 20.81 -9.06 -13.55
C ASP A 168 20.85 -10.61 -13.48
N ARG A 169 20.18 -11.19 -12.48
CA ARG A 169 20.07 -12.64 -12.22
C ARG A 169 21.41 -13.38 -12.07
N SER A 170 22.48 -12.63 -11.82
CA SER A 170 23.83 -13.19 -11.65
C SER A 170 24.10 -13.66 -10.22
N LEU A 171 25.11 -14.52 -10.07
CA LEU A 171 25.67 -14.89 -8.76
C LEU A 171 26.16 -13.66 -7.98
N LYS A 172 26.64 -12.62 -8.67
CA LYS A 172 27.06 -11.36 -8.04
C LYS A 172 25.88 -10.65 -7.38
N THR A 173 24.73 -10.58 -8.07
CA THR A 173 23.50 -10.03 -7.48
C THR A 173 23.02 -10.88 -6.31
N MET A 174 23.06 -12.21 -6.42
CA MET A 174 22.72 -13.10 -5.29
C MET A 174 23.60 -12.81 -4.06
N LYS A 175 24.93 -12.77 -4.24
CA LYS A 175 25.87 -12.45 -3.15
C LYS A 175 25.61 -11.08 -2.53
N HIS A 176 25.23 -10.09 -3.36
CA HIS A 176 24.84 -8.78 -2.86
C HIS A 176 23.58 -8.84 -2.01
N ILE A 177 22.53 -9.56 -2.45
CA ILE A 177 21.31 -9.77 -1.67
C ILE A 177 21.62 -10.45 -0.33
N VAL A 178 22.43 -11.52 -0.34
CA VAL A 178 22.87 -12.19 0.91
C VAL A 178 23.59 -11.22 1.84
N THR A 179 24.46 -10.35 1.31
CA THR A 179 25.13 -9.30 2.09
C THR A 179 24.15 -8.31 2.71
N LEU A 180 23.10 -7.94 1.97
CA LEU A 180 22.04 -7.06 2.47
C LEU A 180 21.22 -7.75 3.56
N LEU A 181 20.97 -9.06 3.44
CA LEU A 181 20.20 -9.85 4.41
C LEU A 181 20.86 -9.89 5.80
N HIS A 182 22.20 -9.88 5.87
CA HIS A 182 22.91 -9.71 7.15
C HIS A 182 22.64 -8.36 7.85
N ARG A 183 22.19 -7.36 7.09
CA ARG A 183 21.82 -6.04 7.62
C ARG A 183 20.32 -5.88 7.79
N GLY A 184 19.50 -6.86 7.38
CA GLY A 184 18.05 -6.90 7.52
C GLY A 184 17.33 -7.26 6.22
N SER A 185 16.01 -7.10 6.18
CA SER A 185 15.18 -7.62 5.09
C SER A 185 15.41 -6.95 3.72
N VAL A 186 15.20 -7.73 2.65
CA VAL A 186 15.23 -7.27 1.25
C VAL A 186 13.87 -7.52 0.61
N GLY A 187 13.23 -6.50 0.05
CA GLY A 187 12.04 -6.70 -0.77
C GLY A 187 12.43 -7.09 -2.20
N ALA A 188 11.68 -7.99 -2.80
CA ALA A 188 11.95 -8.52 -4.13
C ALA A 188 10.69 -8.43 -5.00
N GLY A 189 10.83 -7.79 -6.17
CA GLY A 189 9.85 -7.78 -7.24
C GLY A 189 10.17 -8.85 -8.28
N LEU A 190 9.15 -9.62 -8.66
CA LEU A 190 9.29 -10.85 -9.42
C LEU A 190 8.47 -10.79 -10.72
N SER A 191 9.08 -11.26 -11.82
CA SER A 191 8.45 -11.31 -13.15
C SER A 191 7.30 -12.29 -13.19
N GLN A 192 7.46 -13.40 -12.47
CA GLN A 192 6.49 -14.47 -12.34
C GLN A 192 6.58 -15.00 -10.91
N TYR A 193 5.43 -15.28 -10.30
CA TYR A 193 5.39 -16.03 -9.07
C TYR A 193 5.06 -17.48 -9.42
N PRO A 194 6.05 -18.39 -9.47
CA PRO A 194 5.85 -19.76 -9.95
C PRO A 194 4.76 -20.51 -9.18
N TRP A 195 4.42 -20.07 -7.96
CA TRP A 195 3.43 -20.72 -7.09
C TRP A 195 2.10 -19.99 -6.97
N ALA A 196 1.88 -18.91 -7.73
CA ALA A 196 0.54 -18.29 -7.87
C ALA A 196 -0.41 -19.14 -8.74
N GLY A 197 -0.18 -20.46 -8.78
CA GLY A 197 -0.89 -21.44 -9.58
C GLY A 197 -2.40 -21.32 -9.38
N ARG A 198 -3.10 -21.13 -10.51
CA ARG A 198 -4.57 -21.09 -10.69
C ARG A 198 -5.31 -19.80 -10.31
N ALA A 199 -4.79 -18.90 -9.49
CA ALA A 199 -5.53 -17.69 -9.08
C ALA A 199 -5.33 -16.46 -10.00
N SER A 200 -4.32 -16.45 -10.87
CA SER A 200 -3.80 -15.22 -11.50
C SER A 200 -4.14 -15.01 -12.97
N ARG A 201 -5.12 -15.69 -13.58
CA ARG A 201 -5.55 -15.40 -14.97
C ARG A 201 -5.96 -13.92 -15.20
N HIS A 202 -6.09 -13.13 -14.13
CA HIS A 202 -6.44 -11.71 -14.17
C HIS A 202 -5.45 -10.78 -13.45
N SER A 203 -4.34 -11.27 -12.91
CA SER A 203 -3.35 -10.43 -12.21
C SER A 203 -2.26 -9.97 -13.17
N THR A 204 -2.37 -8.73 -13.63
CA THR A 204 -1.32 -8.01 -14.39
C THR A 204 -0.33 -7.29 -13.46
N SER A 205 -0.48 -7.43 -12.14
CA SER A 205 0.41 -6.80 -11.15
C SER A 205 1.61 -7.69 -10.88
N GLY A 206 2.81 -7.13 -11.01
CA GLY A 206 4.06 -7.77 -10.61
C GLY A 206 3.99 -8.31 -9.19
N HIS A 207 4.58 -9.47 -8.98
CA HIS A 207 4.56 -10.15 -7.69
C HIS A 207 5.68 -9.63 -6.81
N ALA A 208 5.43 -9.51 -5.50
CA ALA A 208 6.47 -9.03 -4.60
C ALA A 208 6.45 -9.76 -3.26
N VAL A 209 7.64 -10.06 -2.75
CA VAL A 209 7.89 -10.74 -1.48
C VAL A 209 8.94 -10.00 -0.67
N VAL A 210 9.12 -10.39 0.59
CA VAL A 210 10.23 -9.93 1.42
C VAL A 210 11.10 -11.12 1.79
N LEU A 211 12.38 -11.04 1.47
CA LEU A 211 13.40 -11.97 1.94
C LEU A 211 13.85 -11.50 3.33
N ARG A 212 13.77 -12.41 4.31
CA ARG A 212 14.17 -12.13 5.69
C ARG A 212 15.54 -12.69 6.05
N ASP A 213 15.94 -13.79 5.42
CA ASP A 213 17.20 -14.46 5.73
C ASP A 213 17.70 -15.33 4.57
N TYR A 214 18.93 -15.83 4.68
CA TYR A 214 19.56 -16.79 3.78
C TYR A 214 20.23 -17.91 4.59
N ASP A 215 19.82 -19.15 4.33
CA ASP A 215 20.45 -20.32 4.93
C ASP A 215 21.58 -20.82 4.03
N SER A 216 22.82 -20.68 4.52
CA SER A 216 24.01 -21.14 3.81
C SER A 216 24.16 -22.65 3.75
N ALA A 217 23.55 -23.40 4.67
CA ALA A 217 23.62 -24.86 4.69
C ALA A 217 22.72 -25.48 3.62
N THR A 218 21.52 -24.92 3.42
CA THR A 218 20.58 -25.41 2.39
C THR A 218 20.66 -24.63 1.08
N GLY A 219 21.29 -23.45 1.07
CA GLY A 219 21.36 -22.58 -0.10
C GLY A 219 20.03 -21.88 -0.42
N GLU A 220 19.18 -21.69 0.58
CA GLU A 220 17.81 -21.21 0.43
C GLU A 220 17.63 -19.79 0.97
N PHE A 221 16.82 -18.99 0.28
CA PHE A 221 16.25 -17.77 0.85
C PHE A 221 15.06 -18.10 1.72
N VAL A 222 14.94 -17.38 2.84
CA VAL A 222 13.79 -17.43 3.73
C VAL A 222 12.90 -16.23 3.43
N ILE A 223 11.62 -16.49 3.18
CA ILE A 223 10.64 -15.52 2.72
C ILE A 223 9.68 -15.19 3.86
N SER A 224 9.45 -13.89 4.09
CA SER A 224 8.29 -13.39 4.83
C SER A 224 7.18 -13.15 3.82
N ASN A 225 6.29 -14.13 3.66
CA ASN A 225 5.13 -14.00 2.78
C ASN A 225 4.14 -12.99 3.38
N PRO A 226 3.72 -11.96 2.62
CA PRO A 226 2.57 -11.15 2.97
C PRO A 226 1.37 -12.03 3.32
N TRP A 227 0.59 -11.66 4.34
CA TRP A 227 -0.55 -12.47 4.80
C TRP A 227 -1.55 -12.81 3.68
N TRP A 228 -1.71 -11.94 2.67
CA TRP A 228 -2.59 -12.19 1.53
C TRP A 228 -2.12 -13.33 0.62
N LEU A 229 -0.81 -13.61 0.58
CA LEU A 229 -0.28 -14.79 -0.12
C LEU A 229 -0.56 -16.06 0.69
N ARG A 230 -0.50 -16.00 2.04
CA ARG A 230 -0.84 -17.13 2.91
C ARG A 230 -2.28 -17.61 2.70
N SER A 231 -3.22 -16.68 2.50
CA SER A 231 -4.63 -16.99 2.19
C SER A 231 -4.85 -17.76 0.89
N PHE A 232 -3.85 -17.88 0.01
CA PHE A 232 -3.89 -18.68 -1.22
C PHE A 232 -3.10 -20.00 -1.11
N GLY A 233 -2.80 -20.46 0.11
CA GLY A 233 -2.05 -21.70 0.34
C GLY A 233 -0.53 -21.55 0.20
N ALA A 234 0.00 -20.33 0.24
CA ALA A 234 1.43 -20.07 0.15
C ALA A 234 2.22 -20.41 1.44
N GLU A 235 1.58 -20.99 2.46
CA GLU A 235 2.24 -21.49 3.68
C GLU A 235 3.35 -22.49 3.38
N ARG A 236 3.32 -23.15 2.21
CA ARG A 236 4.35 -24.08 1.74
C ARG A 236 5.63 -23.41 1.21
N TYR A 237 5.70 -22.07 1.15
CA TYR A 237 6.77 -21.34 0.45
C TYR A 237 7.43 -20.27 1.32
N ASP A 238 7.71 -20.61 2.58
CA ASP A 238 8.54 -19.78 3.46
C ASP A 238 10.04 -19.89 3.12
N ARG A 239 10.42 -20.81 2.22
CA ARG A 239 11.78 -21.02 1.75
C ARG A 239 11.81 -21.31 0.26
N ILE A 240 12.90 -20.94 -0.40
CA ILE A 240 13.16 -21.24 -1.81
C ILE A 240 14.65 -21.37 -2.07
N ALA A 241 15.05 -22.31 -2.94
CA ALA A 241 16.42 -22.36 -3.44
C ALA A 241 16.82 -21.02 -4.06
N ALA A 242 17.95 -20.45 -3.63
CA ALA A 242 18.32 -19.10 -4.01
C ALA A 242 18.52 -18.95 -5.52
N MET A 243 19.14 -19.94 -6.17
CA MET A 243 19.35 -19.93 -7.62
C MET A 243 18.03 -20.01 -8.40
N GLU A 244 17.05 -20.77 -7.91
CA GLU A 244 15.71 -20.80 -8.49
C GLU A 244 15.05 -19.43 -8.36
N PHE A 245 15.12 -18.81 -7.18
CA PHE A 245 14.56 -17.48 -6.92
C PHE A 245 15.12 -16.39 -7.84
N MET A 246 16.44 -16.42 -8.07
CA MET A 246 17.11 -15.45 -8.93
C MET A 246 16.57 -15.49 -10.38
N SER A 247 16.03 -16.63 -10.84
CA SER A 247 15.44 -16.74 -12.17
C SER A 247 14.17 -15.88 -12.36
N TYR A 248 13.45 -15.60 -11.26
CA TYR A 248 12.22 -14.80 -11.24
C TYR A 248 12.46 -13.34 -10.87
N LEU A 249 13.64 -13.03 -10.31
CA LEU A 249 13.92 -11.70 -9.79
C LEU A 249 14.04 -10.66 -10.92
N GLU A 250 13.29 -9.56 -10.78
CA GLU A 250 13.39 -8.39 -11.66
C GLU A 250 14.02 -7.21 -10.93
N THR A 251 13.59 -6.99 -9.69
CA THR A 251 14.03 -5.85 -8.88
C THR A 251 14.16 -6.27 -7.44
N TYR A 252 15.08 -5.63 -6.72
CA TYR A 252 15.17 -5.78 -5.28
C TYR A 252 15.41 -4.41 -4.63
N VAL A 253 14.94 -4.31 -3.39
CA VAL A 253 14.87 -3.06 -2.64
C VAL A 253 15.26 -3.30 -1.19
N TRP A 254 15.88 -2.32 -0.56
CA TRP A 254 16.26 -2.40 0.85
C TRP A 254 16.23 -1.03 1.51
N LEU A 255 16.19 -1.04 2.84
CA LEU A 255 16.31 0.16 3.66
C LEU A 255 17.74 0.26 4.18
N GLN A 256 18.48 1.26 3.70
CA GLN A 256 19.81 1.57 4.18
C GLN A 256 19.70 2.43 5.43
N ASP A 257 20.26 1.96 6.55
CA ASP A 257 20.30 2.72 7.80
C ASP A 257 21.39 3.80 7.71
N ASN A 258 20.98 5.06 7.74
CA ASN A 258 21.87 6.21 7.69
C ASN A 258 22.26 6.73 9.08
N ARG A 259 21.78 6.10 10.15
CA ARG A 259 22.11 6.52 11.51
C ARG A 259 23.58 6.20 11.84
N PRO A 260 24.30 7.13 12.52
CA PRO A 260 25.56 6.82 13.16
C PRO A 260 25.41 5.66 14.14
N VAL A 261 26.44 4.81 14.29
CA VAL A 261 26.41 3.61 15.13
C VAL A 261 25.97 3.92 16.57
N ALA A 262 26.36 5.09 17.11
CA ALA A 262 25.97 5.54 18.44
C ALA A 262 24.46 5.82 18.61
N MET A 263 23.78 6.31 17.56
CA MET A 263 22.34 6.62 17.58
C MET A 263 21.45 5.38 17.43
N ARG A 264 22.02 4.25 16.97
CA ARG A 264 21.26 3.00 16.80
C ARG A 264 20.74 2.46 18.14
N LYS A 265 21.49 2.64 19.24
CA LYS A 265 21.09 2.19 20.58
C LYS A 265 20.01 3.09 21.23
N ALA A 266 20.05 4.40 20.98
CA ALA A 266 19.11 5.36 21.59
C ALA A 266 17.70 5.32 20.97
N PHE A 267 17.62 5.04 19.67
CA PHE A 267 16.32 4.95 19.02
C PHE A 267 15.50 3.74 19.52
N SER A 268 16.15 2.63 19.86
CA SER A 268 15.49 1.46 20.45
C SER A 268 14.81 1.78 21.79
N SER A 269 15.39 2.67 22.62
CA SER A 269 14.82 3.11 23.91
C SER A 269 13.70 4.16 23.78
N ASP A 270 13.81 5.11 22.85
CA ASP A 270 12.80 6.17 22.65
C ASP A 270 11.51 5.63 22.01
N VAL A 271 11.67 4.62 21.17
CA VAL A 271 10.57 3.91 20.52
C VAL A 271 9.80 3.05 21.51
N THR A 272 10.48 2.33 22.41
CA THR A 272 9.81 1.56 23.48
C THR A 272 9.01 2.49 24.39
N THR A 273 9.55 3.66 24.71
CA THR A 273 8.87 4.67 25.55
C THR A 273 7.64 5.27 24.85
N SER A 274 7.74 5.57 23.55
CA SER A 274 6.60 6.06 22.75
C SER A 274 5.49 5.00 22.60
N LEU A 275 5.83 3.70 22.59
CA LEU A 275 4.84 2.63 22.55
C LEU A 275 4.09 2.42 23.85
N ILE A 276 4.77 2.55 24.99
CA ILE A 276 4.10 2.50 26.29
C ILE A 276 3.00 3.57 26.33
N ALA A 277 3.28 4.76 25.82
CA ALA A 277 2.29 5.83 25.69
C ALA A 277 1.16 5.50 24.68
N MET A 278 1.48 4.91 23.52
CA MET A 278 0.45 4.52 22.53
C MET A 278 -0.48 3.41 23.03
N ASN A 279 0.07 2.37 23.67
CA ASN A 279 -0.73 1.26 24.22
C ASN A 279 -1.58 1.70 25.44
N GLN A 280 -1.10 2.67 26.21
CA GLN A 280 -1.88 3.26 27.31
C GLN A 280 -3.07 4.09 26.79
N HIS A 281 -2.91 4.84 25.70
CA HIS A 281 -4.02 5.59 25.10
C HIS A 281 -5.11 4.70 24.48
N SER A 282 -4.74 3.55 23.90
CA SER A 282 -5.71 2.58 23.37
C SER A 282 -6.44 1.81 24.48
N SER A 283 -5.79 1.56 25.62
CA SER A 283 -6.39 0.85 26.77
C SER A 283 -7.32 1.74 27.60
N SER A 284 -7.09 3.05 27.62
CA SER A 284 -7.88 4.02 28.41
C SER A 284 -9.30 4.27 27.87
N ARG A 285 -9.66 3.73 26.69
CA ARG A 285 -11.00 3.90 26.09
C ARG A 285 -11.95 2.73 26.35
N ALA A 286 -11.52 1.70 27.11
CA ALA A 286 -12.29 0.49 27.37
C ALA A 286 -13.00 0.44 28.74
N THR A 287 -12.97 1.50 29.54
CA THR A 287 -13.60 1.52 30.88
C THR A 287 -14.42 2.78 31.13
N THR A 288 -15.58 2.87 30.47
CA THR A 288 -16.75 3.56 31.04
C THR A 288 -17.99 2.78 30.63
N THR A 289 -18.34 1.81 31.47
CA THR A 289 -19.58 1.03 31.46
C THR A 289 -20.76 1.85 32.00
N GLU A 290 -21.87 1.76 31.25
CA GLU A 290 -23.31 1.85 31.58
C GLU A 290 -23.83 2.78 32.71
N PRO A 291 -24.91 3.56 32.46
CA PRO A 291 -25.74 4.09 33.54
C PRO A 291 -26.76 3.03 33.98
N GLU A 292 -26.77 2.76 35.29
CA GLU A 292 -27.74 1.90 35.96
C GLU A 292 -29.19 2.38 35.74
N LYS A 293 -30.07 1.39 35.52
CA LYS A 293 -31.53 1.53 35.58
C LYS A 293 -31.97 1.93 36.99
N LYS A 294 -32.85 2.92 37.07
CA LYS A 294 -33.92 2.98 38.07
C LYS A 294 -35.24 3.25 37.35
#